data_AF-A0A960R9M2-F1
#
_entry.id   AF-A0A960R9M2-F1
#
_cell.length_a   1.000
_cell.length_b   1.000
_cell.length_c   1.000
_cell.angle_alpha   90.00
_cell.angle_beta   90.00
_cell.angle_gamma   90.00
#
_symmetry.space_group_name_H-M   'P 1'
#
loop_
_entity.id
_entity.type
_entity.pdbx_description
1 polymer ?
#
loop_
_entity_poly.entity_id
_entity_poly.type
_entity_poly.pdbx_seq_one_letter_code
_entity_poly.pdbx_strand_id
1 'polypeptide(L)'
;MSHRPSSSSRSKDPVEIERAEAWVGDAVLALAARRWILREDGKVDGAKQARLTSNQFLSACGNPTSVEARIGRIFEEEGLEAAIAYVERELIPLFLKQERNRCSR
;
A
#
# COMPACT_ATOMS: atom_id res chain seq x y z
N MET A 1 27.41 44.71 -6.34
CA MET A 1 25.96 44.50 -6.43
C MET A 1 25.69 43.02 -6.23
N SER A 2 25.18 42.64 -5.05
CA SER A 2 24.89 41.25 -4.71
C SER A 2 23.57 40.82 -5.35
N HIS A 3 23.60 39.82 -6.21
CA HIS A 3 22.38 39.12 -6.62
C HIS A 3 22.23 37.87 -5.78
N ARG A 4 21.37 37.95 -4.76
CA ARG A 4 20.81 36.77 -4.10
C ARG A 4 19.95 36.02 -5.12
N PRO A 5 20.05 34.69 -5.25
CA PRO A 5 19.03 33.96 -5.97
C PRO A 5 17.74 33.99 -5.15
N SER A 6 16.69 34.53 -5.77
CA SER A 6 15.31 34.52 -5.27
C SER A 6 14.80 33.09 -5.20
N SER A 7 14.25 32.71 -4.05
CA SER A 7 13.59 31.43 -3.80
C SER A 7 12.36 31.27 -4.71
N SER A 8 12.45 30.39 -5.69
CA SER A 8 11.31 29.92 -6.49
C SER A 8 10.86 28.57 -5.94
N SER A 9 9.62 28.49 -5.46
CA SER A 9 8.97 27.27 -4.98
C SER A 9 8.91 26.24 -6.11
N ARG A 10 9.80 25.24 -6.08
CA ARG A 10 9.70 24.09 -6.95
C ARG A 10 8.54 23.22 -6.47
N SER A 11 7.44 23.22 -7.23
CA SER A 11 6.45 22.15 -7.16
C SER A 11 7.18 20.81 -7.25
N LYS A 12 6.92 19.88 -6.30
CA LYS A 12 7.57 18.57 -6.29
C LYS A 12 7.27 17.80 -7.59
N ASP A 13 8.23 17.00 -8.07
CA ASP A 13 8.04 16.14 -9.24
C ASP A 13 6.88 15.16 -8.96
N PRO A 14 5.89 15.01 -9.85
CA PRO A 14 4.79 14.05 -9.69
C PRO A 14 5.25 12.63 -9.36
N VAL A 15 6.40 12.20 -9.90
CA VAL A 15 6.98 10.88 -9.60
C VAL A 15 7.49 10.80 -8.16
N GLU A 16 8.07 11.87 -7.64
CA GLU A 16 8.50 11.94 -6.24
C GLU A 16 7.31 11.96 -5.29
N ILE A 17 6.21 12.61 -5.68
CA ILE A 17 4.96 12.62 -4.92
C ILE A 17 4.39 11.20 -4.84
N GLU A 18 4.22 10.51 -5.98
CA GLU A 18 3.68 9.15 -6.01
C GLU A 18 4.54 8.18 -5.17
N ARG A 19 5.87 8.31 -5.23
CA ARG A 19 6.77 7.49 -4.41
C ARG A 19 6.65 7.78 -2.92
N ALA A 20 6.47 9.04 -2.53
CA ALA A 20 6.25 9.40 -1.14
C ALA A 20 4.90 8.86 -0.63
N GLU A 21 3.85 8.98 -1.43
CA GLU A 21 2.54 8.40 -1.14
C GLU A 21 2.62 6.88 -1.02
N ALA A 22 3.33 6.22 -1.94
CA ALA A 22 3.55 4.77 -1.91
C ALA A 22 4.33 4.34 -0.67
N TRP A 23 5.33 5.10 -0.25
CA TRP A 23 6.11 4.81 0.95
C TRP A 23 5.24 4.80 2.22
N VAL A 24 4.31 5.75 2.33
CA VAL A 24 3.31 5.77 3.42
C VAL A 24 2.33 4.61 3.26
N GLY A 25 1.85 4.39 2.02
CA GLY A 25 0.92 3.33 1.69
C GLY A 25 1.42 1.92 2.00
N ASP A 26 2.70 1.63 1.76
CA ASP A 26 3.32 0.34 2.10
C ASP A 26 3.27 0.09 3.62
N ALA A 27 3.58 1.10 4.45
CA ALA A 27 3.48 0.97 5.90
C ALA A 27 2.04 0.70 6.37
N VAL A 28 1.07 1.38 5.76
CA VAL A 28 -0.36 1.17 6.03
C VAL A 28 -0.82 -0.22 5.57
N LEU A 29 -0.41 -0.64 4.37
CA LEU A 29 -0.70 -1.96 3.82
C LEU A 29 -0.13 -3.08 4.71
N ALA A 30 1.11 -2.93 5.18
CA ALA A 30 1.73 -3.88 6.11
C ALA A 30 0.97 -3.97 7.44
N LEU A 31 0.51 -2.85 7.99
CA LEU A 31 -0.31 -2.85 9.20
C LEU A 31 -1.68 -3.50 8.96
N ALA A 32 -2.37 -3.14 7.88
CA ALA A 32 -3.66 -3.73 7.50
C ALA A 32 -3.54 -5.25 7.33
N ALA A 33 -2.50 -5.72 6.63
CA ALA A 33 -2.21 -7.14 6.45
C ALA A 33 -2.01 -7.85 7.80
N ARG A 34 -1.22 -7.28 8.71
CA ARG A 34 -0.98 -7.87 10.04
C ARG A 34 -2.24 -7.91 10.89
N ARG A 35 -3.04 -6.84 10.92
CA ARG A 35 -4.32 -6.79 11.65
C ARG A 35 -5.29 -7.83 11.11
N TRP A 36 -5.40 -7.94 9.79
CA TRP A 36 -6.26 -8.93 9.14
C TRP A 36 -5.81 -10.36 9.46
N ILE A 37 -4.51 -10.69 9.35
CA ILE A 37 -3.97 -12.01 9.66
C ILE A 37 -4.21 -12.38 11.13
N LEU A 38 -3.93 -11.47 12.06
CA LEU A 38 -4.16 -11.73 13.49
C LEU A 38 -5.64 -11.99 13.78
N ARG A 39 -6.54 -11.27 13.11
CA ARG A 39 -7.99 -11.43 13.27
C ARG A 39 -8.51 -12.73 12.64
N GLU A 40 -8.04 -13.07 11.45
CA GLU A 40 -8.53 -14.20 10.66
C GLU A 40 -7.92 -15.54 11.11
N ASP A 41 -6.59 -15.55 11.32
CA ASP A 41 -5.85 -16.79 11.59
C ASP A 41 -5.56 -16.98 13.09
N GLY A 42 -5.78 -15.96 13.92
CA GLY A 42 -5.51 -15.99 15.36
C GLY A 42 -4.02 -16.15 15.73
N LYS A 43 -3.11 -15.96 14.77
CA LYS A 43 -1.66 -16.16 14.94
C LYS A 43 -0.85 -15.23 14.05
N VAL A 44 0.42 -15.05 14.39
CA VAL A 44 1.38 -14.37 13.51
C VAL A 44 1.73 -15.28 12.34
N ASP A 45 1.51 -14.82 11.11
CA ASP A 45 1.95 -15.49 9.89
C ASP A 45 2.70 -14.51 8.98
N GLY A 46 4.02 -14.42 9.18
CA GLY A 46 4.89 -13.55 8.40
C GLY A 46 4.98 -13.95 6.92
N ALA A 47 4.83 -15.24 6.61
CA ALA A 47 4.88 -15.71 5.23
C ALA A 47 3.63 -15.26 4.45
N LYS A 48 2.44 -15.36 5.07
CA LYS A 48 1.18 -14.88 4.51
C LYS A 48 1.19 -13.36 4.34
N GLN A 49 1.73 -12.64 5.32
CA GLN A 49 1.92 -11.18 5.22
C GLN A 49 2.81 -10.83 4.02
N ALA A 50 3.97 -11.48 3.89
CA ALA A 50 4.89 -11.22 2.78
C ALA A 50 4.25 -11.49 1.41
N ARG A 51 3.40 -12.51 1.27
CA ARG A 51 2.67 -12.77 0.03
C ARG A 51 1.63 -11.68 -0.27
N LEU A 52 0.84 -11.30 0.73
CA LEU A 52 -0.21 -10.27 0.62
C LEU A 52 0.34 -8.87 0.30
N THR A 53 1.58 -8.57 0.68
CA THR A 53 2.21 -7.27 0.38
C THR A 53 3.29 -7.36 -0.69
N SER A 54 3.37 -8.48 -1.41
CA SER A 54 4.41 -8.65 -2.44
C SER A 54 4.08 -7.88 -3.71
N ASN A 55 5.09 -7.31 -4.36
CA ASN A 55 4.95 -6.75 -5.72
C ASN A 55 4.35 -7.74 -6.71
N GLN A 56 4.60 -9.06 -6.54
CA GLN A 56 3.99 -10.09 -7.37
C GLN A 56 2.47 -10.11 -7.24
N PHE A 57 1.94 -10.04 -6.02
CA PHE A 57 0.51 -9.95 -5.78
C PHE A 57 -0.05 -8.59 -6.23
N LEU A 58 0.59 -7.48 -5.85
CA LEU A 58 0.12 -6.15 -6.21
C LEU A 58 0.10 -5.94 -7.73
N SER A 59 1.04 -6.53 -8.46
CA SER A 59 1.08 -6.52 -9.93
C SER A 59 -0.16 -7.17 -10.58
N ALA A 60 -0.83 -8.09 -9.88
CA ALA A 60 -2.10 -8.67 -10.35
C ALA A 60 -3.29 -7.74 -10.13
N CYS A 61 -3.14 -6.71 -9.28
CA CYS A 61 -4.16 -5.70 -8.98
C CYS A 61 -3.93 -4.40 -9.77
N GLY A 62 -2.69 -4.09 -10.13
CA GLY A 62 -2.29 -2.88 -10.86
C GLY A 62 -0.77 -2.65 -10.77
N ASN A 63 -0.30 -1.45 -11.08
CA ASN A 63 1.10 -1.09 -10.80
C ASN A 63 1.31 -1.07 -9.26
N PRO A 64 2.30 -1.81 -8.70
CA PRO A 64 2.49 -1.88 -7.24
C PRO A 64 2.63 -0.51 -6.57
N THR A 65 3.49 0.36 -7.10
CA THR A 65 3.71 1.71 -6.56
C THR A 65 2.42 2.52 -6.58
N SER A 66 1.65 2.46 -7.66
CA SER A 66 0.38 3.20 -7.74
C SER A 66 -0.70 2.64 -6.79
N VAL A 67 -0.71 1.31 -6.55
CA VAL A 67 -1.60 0.69 -5.56
C VAL A 67 -1.26 1.17 -4.15
N GLU A 68 0.03 1.15 -3.79
CA GLU A 68 0.51 1.66 -2.50
C GLU A 68 0.23 3.16 -2.37
N ALA A 69 0.52 3.96 -3.40
CA ALA A 69 0.25 5.40 -3.39
C ALA A 69 -1.23 5.72 -3.18
N ARG A 70 -2.13 4.91 -3.74
CA ARG A 70 -3.57 5.05 -3.49
C ARG A 70 -3.92 4.79 -2.02
N ILE A 71 -3.31 3.78 -1.39
CA ILE A 71 -3.50 3.50 0.04
C ILE A 71 -2.98 4.66 0.87
N GLY A 72 -1.80 5.20 0.53
CA GLY A 72 -1.21 6.36 1.18
C GLY A 72 -2.12 7.59 1.12
N ARG A 73 -2.69 7.90 -0.06
CA ARG A 73 -3.62 9.02 -0.23
C ARG A 73 -4.89 8.85 0.60
N ILE A 74 -5.52 7.68 0.58
CA ILE A 74 -6.71 7.40 1.42
C ILE A 74 -6.37 7.58 2.90
N PHE A 75 -5.18 7.14 3.33
CA PHE A 75 -4.74 7.36 4.71
C PHE A 75 -4.60 8.84 5.06
N GLU A 76 -3.98 9.64 4.20
CA GLU A 76 -3.79 11.08 4.44
C GLU A 76 -5.11 11.87 4.40
N GLU A 77 -6.04 11.48 3.52
CA GLU A 77 -7.31 12.18 3.31
C GLU A 77 -8.41 11.76 4.29
N GLU A 78 -8.50 10.46 4.60
CA GLU A 78 -9.63 9.85 5.32
C GLU A 78 -9.22 9.13 6.61
N GLY A 79 -7.91 8.98 6.85
CA GLY A 79 -7.36 8.35 8.04
C GLY A 79 -7.16 6.83 7.94
N LEU A 80 -6.58 6.28 9.00
CA LEU A 80 -6.13 4.88 9.03
C LEU A 80 -7.23 3.86 8.82
N GLU A 81 -8.39 4.04 9.46
CA GLU A 81 -9.46 3.05 9.38
C GLU A 81 -10.10 3.01 7.98
N ALA A 82 -10.17 4.14 7.26
CA ALA A 82 -10.61 4.17 5.87
C ALA A 82 -9.63 3.44 4.94
N ALA A 83 -8.33 3.64 5.14
CA ALA A 83 -7.30 2.94 4.37
C ALA A 83 -7.28 1.43 4.63
N ILE A 84 -7.44 1.00 5.89
CA ILE A 84 -7.59 -0.43 6.24
C ILE A 84 -8.85 -1.01 5.59
N ALA A 85 -9.99 -0.31 5.68
CA ALA A 85 -11.24 -0.76 5.05
C ALA A 85 -11.09 -0.89 3.52
N TYR A 86 -10.35 0.00 2.88
CA TYR A 86 -10.00 -0.11 1.46
C TYR A 86 -9.19 -1.38 1.18
N VAL A 87 -8.13 -1.65 1.94
CA VAL A 87 -7.31 -2.87 1.77
C VAL A 87 -8.17 -4.13 1.92
N GLU A 88 -9.02 -4.18 2.95
CA GLU A 88 -9.89 -5.32 3.22
C GLU A 88 -10.97 -5.53 2.15
N ARG A 89 -11.51 -4.44 1.58
CA ARG A 89 -12.53 -4.51 0.55
C ARG A 89 -11.96 -4.86 -0.82
N GLU A 90 -10.82 -4.28 -1.19
CA GLU A 90 -10.29 -4.36 -2.56
C GLU A 90 -9.23 -5.46 -2.73
N LEU A 91 -8.29 -5.58 -1.78
CA LEU A 91 -7.13 -6.47 -1.95
C LEU A 91 -7.36 -7.86 -1.36
N ILE A 92 -7.97 -7.96 -0.19
CA ILE A 92 -8.15 -9.26 0.49
C ILE A 92 -8.95 -10.28 -0.36
N PRO A 93 -10.07 -9.93 -1.02
CA PRO A 93 -10.79 -10.89 -1.85
C PRO A 93 -9.95 -11.43 -3.01
N LEU A 94 -9.11 -10.58 -3.62
CA LEU A 94 -8.21 -10.96 -4.69
C LEU A 94 -7.09 -11.88 -4.19
N PHE A 95 -6.51 -11.55 -3.03
CA PHE A 95 -5.49 -12.36 -2.38
C PHE A 95 -6.01 -13.78 -2.06
N LEU A 96 -7.20 -13.88 -1.45
CA LEU A 96 -7.83 -15.17 -1.14
C LEU A 96 -8.13 -15.99 -2.40
N LYS A 97 -8.51 -15.34 -3.51
CA LYS A 97 -8.67 -16.01 -4.80
C LYS A 97 -7.34 -16.57 -5.31
N GLN A 98 -6.25 -15.81 -5.21
CA GLN A 98 -4.93 -16.27 -5.64
C GLN A 98 -4.38 -17.42 -4.78
N GLU A 99 -4.55 -17.36 -3.45
CA GLU A 99 -4.10 -18.43 -2.54
C GLU A 99 -4.82 -19.75 -2.82
N ARG A 100 -6.13 -19.72 -3.08
CA ARG A 100 -6.89 -20.92 -3.48
C ARG A 100 -6.33 -21.55 -4.76
N ASN A 101 -6.02 -20.73 -5.76
CA ASN A 101 -5.45 -21.21 -7.03
C ASN A 101 -4.01 -21.75 -6.89
N ARG A 102 -3.27 -21.32 -5.86
CA ARG A 102 -1.95 -21.88 -5.53
C ARG A 102 -2.05 -23.25 -4.85
N CYS A 103 -3.05 -23.43 -3.98
CA CYS A 103 -3.25 -24.68 -3.25
C CYS A 103 -3.92 -25.78 -4.10
N SER A 104 -4.50 -25.42 -5.25
CA SER A 104 -5.11 -26.34 -6.21
C SER A 104 -4.16 -26.79 -7.34
N ARG A 105 -2.88 -26.47 -7.25
CA ARG A 105 -1.81 -26.93 -8.16
C ARG A 105 -0.99 -27.99 -7.47
#